data_AF-A0A0L0DV62-F1
#
_entry.id   AF-A0A0L0DV62-F1
#
_cell.length_a   1.000
_cell.length_b   1.000
_cell.length_c   1.000
_cell.angle_alpha   90.00
_cell.angle_beta   90.00
_cell.angle_gamma   90.00
#
_symmetry.space_group_name_H-M   'P 1'
#
loop_
_entity.id
_entity.type
_entity.pdbx_description
1 polymer ?
#
loop_
_entity_poly.entity_id
_entity_poly.type
_entity_poly.pdbx_seq_one_letter_code
_entity_poly.pdbx_strand_id
1 'polypeptide(L)'
;MFRSLTRLIPTSARAAAAAVAVVAAAAAATASMSRAEDDIVEVAIAPVSAAGRRQQRMYHGKAFPLVVTLPGFTDVAAMKAALAKNKDLLLGMLDTHGAVLFRGLPLADAPDFMAFLEPFDFEYGDYIGGGGPRTAVLGPIHNSTFTPADRHIPFHHELAYLTKYPTKLAFFCQTKPQKNGETPILLSTNLYERIAAERSAFAAQVVDKGVIYTRVIDSADASDGKLQRSWQAAYGTDDRAVAEARARDTGAASIEWLESGAMRVVSHALPAARRDPRVGARTWFNAIVLLHPAAQEAGTQAPWTVTYGDGSPIADDDVLAAKAIMDEERIEFEWREGDVLLVDNMLAMHARNPFIGPRLILAAIAN
;
A
#
# COMPACT_ATOMS: atom_id res chain seq x y z
N MET A 1 42.55 49.02 12.22
CA MET A 1 41.18 49.22 11.71
C MET A 1 41.06 48.45 10.40
N PHE A 2 40.12 47.47 10.31
CA PHE A 2 39.77 46.62 9.13
C PHE A 2 40.88 45.67 8.62
N ARG A 3 40.70 44.42 8.16
CA ARG A 3 39.63 43.42 7.84
C ARG A 3 40.37 42.06 7.93
N SER A 4 39.78 40.91 8.24
CA SER A 4 38.87 40.20 7.35
C SER A 4 38.32 38.98 8.09
N LEU A 5 36.99 38.91 8.22
CA LEU A 5 36.25 37.71 8.61
C LEU A 5 36.07 36.85 7.36
N THR A 6 36.85 35.78 7.24
CA THR A 6 36.56 34.73 6.25
C THR A 6 35.39 33.90 6.78
N ARG A 7 34.19 34.19 6.27
CA ARG A 7 32.98 33.40 6.54
C ARG A 7 33.17 31.98 6.01
N LEU A 8 33.14 31.01 6.92
CA LEU A 8 32.83 29.61 6.60
C LEU A 8 31.45 29.55 5.94
N ILE A 9 31.40 29.08 4.71
CA ILE A 9 30.16 28.71 4.03
C ILE A 9 29.68 27.39 4.69
N PRO A 10 28.40 27.27 5.12
CA PRO A 10 27.93 26.06 5.76
C PRO A 10 27.89 24.89 4.77
N THR A 11 28.26 23.71 5.27
CA THR A 11 28.26 22.40 4.59
C THR A 11 26.93 22.03 3.92
N SER A 12 25.82 22.68 4.27
CA SER A 12 24.50 22.49 3.66
C SER A 12 24.40 22.99 2.22
N ALA A 13 25.15 24.04 1.84
CA ALA A 13 25.12 24.58 0.47
C ALA A 13 25.79 23.64 -0.55
N ARG A 14 26.80 22.88 -0.11
CA ARG A 14 27.49 21.89 -0.94
C ARG A 14 26.63 20.64 -1.16
N ALA A 15 25.85 20.23 -0.16
CA ALA A 15 24.87 19.15 -0.28
C ALA A 15 23.70 19.53 -1.19
N ALA A 16 23.20 20.77 -1.10
CA ALA A 16 22.18 21.30 -2.00
C ALA A 16 22.67 21.39 -3.46
N ALA A 17 23.91 21.84 -3.68
CA ALA A 17 24.50 21.90 -5.03
C ALA A 17 24.74 20.50 -5.63
N ALA A 18 25.13 19.52 -4.81
CA ALA A 18 25.26 18.13 -5.25
C ALA A 18 23.90 17.50 -5.59
N ALA A 19 22.84 17.80 -4.83
CA ALA A 19 21.48 17.37 -5.13
C ALA A 19 20.95 17.97 -6.45
N VAL A 20 21.22 19.26 -6.71
CA VAL A 20 20.87 19.93 -7.98
C VAL A 20 21.62 19.34 -9.17
N ALA A 21 22.89 18.95 -8.99
CA ALA A 21 23.67 18.31 -10.05
C ALA A 21 23.20 16.88 -10.37
N VAL A 22 22.73 16.12 -9.37
CA VAL A 22 22.12 14.79 -9.58
C VAL A 22 20.76 14.91 -10.29
N VAL A 23 19.95 15.93 -9.95
CA VAL A 23 18.70 16.23 -10.66
C VAL A 23 18.94 16.61 -12.13
N ALA A 24 19.99 17.38 -12.42
CA ALA A 24 20.37 17.74 -13.78
C ALA A 24 20.88 16.54 -14.61
N ALA A 25 21.59 15.60 -13.98
CA ALA A 25 22.07 14.39 -14.64
C ALA A 25 20.94 13.38 -14.93
N ALA A 26 19.95 13.26 -14.03
CA ALA A 26 18.76 12.44 -14.26
C ALA A 26 17.87 13.00 -15.38
N ALA A 27 17.73 14.33 -15.47
CA ALA A 27 17.01 15.01 -16.55
C ALA A 27 17.70 14.88 -17.93
N ALA A 28 19.01 14.64 -17.96
CA ALA A 28 19.74 14.42 -19.21
C ALA A 28 19.64 12.97 -19.72
N ALA A 29 19.40 12.01 -18.83
CA ALA A 29 19.26 10.59 -19.18
C ALA A 29 17.86 10.26 -19.75
N THR A 30 16.84 11.07 -19.47
CA THR A 30 15.48 10.94 -20.01
C THR A 30 15.32 11.52 -21.42
N ALA A 31 16.33 12.19 -21.97
CA ALA A 31 16.25 12.89 -23.26
C ALA A 31 16.45 11.98 -24.51
N SER A 32 16.50 10.65 -24.37
CA SER A 32 16.71 9.73 -25.51
C SER A 32 15.67 8.62 -25.64
N MET A 33 14.39 8.93 -25.41
CA MET A 33 13.28 8.06 -25.80
C MET A 33 12.28 8.85 -26.68
N SER A 34 11.49 8.12 -27.45
CA SER A 34 10.99 8.56 -28.76
C SER A 34 9.61 9.23 -28.70
N ARG A 35 9.49 10.50 -29.15
CA ARG A 35 8.36 11.23 -29.81
C ARG A 35 6.87 10.96 -29.47
N ALA A 36 6.51 10.06 -28.57
CA ALA A 36 5.17 9.87 -28.01
C ALA A 36 5.00 10.59 -26.64
N GLU A 37 6.08 11.20 -26.15
CA GLU A 37 6.31 11.65 -24.76
C GLU A 37 5.89 13.10 -24.45
N ASP A 38 5.33 13.85 -25.42
CA ASP A 38 5.09 15.28 -25.24
C ASP A 38 4.04 15.62 -24.14
N ASP A 39 3.26 14.64 -23.67
CA ASP A 39 2.16 14.85 -22.71
C ASP A 39 2.42 14.26 -21.31
N ILE A 40 3.53 13.57 -21.03
CA ILE A 40 3.80 12.97 -19.70
C ILE A 40 5.22 13.28 -19.28
N VAL A 41 5.37 14.07 -18.20
CA VAL A 41 6.68 14.40 -17.65
C VAL A 41 6.91 13.59 -16.39
N GLU A 42 7.88 12.69 -16.43
CA GLU A 42 8.43 12.09 -15.22
C GLU A 42 9.08 13.19 -14.37
N VAL A 43 8.66 13.31 -13.12
CA VAL A 43 9.22 14.30 -12.21
C VAL A 43 9.69 13.60 -10.95
N ALA A 44 11.01 13.56 -10.77
CA ALA A 44 11.59 13.21 -9.48
C ALA A 44 11.07 14.21 -8.42
N ILE A 45 10.51 13.70 -7.33
CA ILE A 45 10.26 14.55 -6.15
C ILE A 45 11.52 14.59 -5.30
N ALA A 46 11.65 15.65 -4.50
CA ALA A 46 12.73 15.72 -3.51
C ALA A 46 12.71 14.43 -2.66
N PRO A 47 13.80 13.62 -2.63
CA PRO A 47 13.83 12.33 -1.94
C PRO A 47 13.46 12.45 -0.46
N VAL A 48 13.67 13.63 0.11
CA VAL A 48 13.33 14.00 1.49
C VAL A 48 12.50 15.29 1.47
N SER A 49 11.43 15.34 2.26
CA SER A 49 10.60 16.53 2.44
C SER A 49 11.26 17.55 3.37
N ALA A 50 10.73 18.77 3.42
CA ALA A 50 11.15 19.78 4.39
C ALA A 50 10.99 19.31 5.86
N ALA A 51 10.10 18.36 6.12
CA ALA A 51 9.89 17.74 7.42
C ALA A 51 10.80 16.51 7.67
N GLY A 52 11.82 16.27 6.83
CA GLY A 52 12.75 15.16 6.98
C GLY A 52 12.18 13.78 6.59
N ARG A 53 10.97 13.74 6.01
CA ARG A 53 10.33 12.49 5.60
C ARG A 53 10.86 12.01 4.26
N ARG A 54 11.15 10.71 4.15
CA ARG A 54 11.54 10.11 2.87
C ARG A 54 10.32 10.04 1.97
N GLN A 55 10.31 10.78 0.87
CA GLN A 55 9.18 10.79 -0.05
C GLN A 55 9.40 9.91 -1.27
N GLN A 56 10.66 9.64 -1.62
CA GLN A 56 11.06 8.78 -2.73
C GLN A 56 12.45 8.21 -2.47
N ARG A 57 12.70 6.97 -2.90
CA ARG A 57 14.03 6.33 -2.88
C ARG A 57 14.32 5.67 -4.22
N MET A 58 15.61 5.42 -4.49
CA MET A 58 16.05 4.62 -5.62
C MET A 58 16.39 3.20 -5.13
N TYR A 59 15.75 2.20 -5.72
CA TYR A 59 16.04 0.78 -5.51
C TYR A 59 16.50 0.18 -6.82
N HIS A 60 17.73 -0.34 -6.87
CA HIS A 60 18.31 -0.95 -8.08
C HIS A 60 18.19 -0.05 -9.34
N GLY A 61 18.39 1.26 -9.17
CA GLY A 61 18.28 2.25 -10.25
C GLY A 61 16.86 2.70 -10.61
N LYS A 62 15.83 2.28 -9.87
CA LYS A 62 14.42 2.64 -10.10
C LYS A 62 13.84 3.44 -8.94
N ALA A 63 13.07 4.49 -9.23
CA ALA A 63 12.42 5.30 -8.21
C ALA A 63 11.24 4.58 -7.54
N PHE A 64 11.02 4.78 -6.25
CA PHE A 64 9.86 4.28 -5.53
C PHE A 64 9.34 5.31 -4.50
N PRO A 65 8.05 5.72 -4.58
CA PRO A 65 7.19 5.55 -5.76
C PRO A 65 7.78 6.32 -6.96
N LEU A 66 7.38 5.97 -8.17
CA LEU A 66 7.53 6.91 -9.28
C LEU A 66 6.54 8.07 -9.05
N VAL A 67 6.97 9.30 -9.29
CA VAL A 67 6.06 10.44 -9.26
C VAL A 67 5.93 10.99 -10.67
N VAL A 68 4.67 11.09 -11.11
CA VAL A 68 4.32 11.61 -12.41
C VAL A 68 3.54 12.90 -12.20
N THR A 69 4.01 13.97 -12.83
CA THR A 69 3.19 15.17 -12.98
C THR A 69 2.75 15.23 -14.42
N LEU A 70 1.45 15.27 -14.61
CA LEU A 70 0.88 15.45 -15.93
C LEU A 70 0.82 16.96 -16.26
N PRO A 71 0.67 17.34 -17.54
CA PRO A 71 0.48 18.73 -17.94
C PRO A 71 -0.67 19.33 -17.12
N GLY A 72 -0.65 20.64 -16.92
CA GLY A 72 -1.77 21.33 -16.28
C GLY A 72 -3.03 21.18 -17.14
N PHE A 73 -3.76 20.08 -16.94
CA PHE A 73 -4.99 19.81 -17.67
C PHE A 73 -6.01 20.87 -17.32
N THR A 74 -6.70 21.36 -18.33
CA THR A 74 -7.76 22.36 -18.16
C THR A 74 -9.00 21.75 -17.49
N ASP A 75 -9.23 20.46 -17.68
CA ASP A 75 -10.39 19.72 -17.15
C ASP A 75 -10.15 18.19 -17.14
N VAL A 76 -11.10 17.47 -16.55
CA VAL A 76 -11.11 16.00 -16.39
C VAL A 76 -11.19 15.27 -17.74
N ALA A 77 -11.85 15.85 -18.75
CA ALA A 77 -11.99 15.21 -20.05
C ALA A 77 -10.65 15.18 -20.82
N ALA A 78 -9.89 16.29 -20.77
CA ALA A 78 -8.55 16.36 -21.32
C ALA A 78 -7.60 15.38 -20.60
N MET A 79 -7.67 15.31 -19.27
CA MET A 79 -6.91 14.32 -18.49
C MET A 79 -7.26 12.89 -18.93
N LYS A 80 -8.54 12.54 -18.98
CA LYS A 80 -9.00 11.20 -19.36
C LYS A 80 -8.51 10.79 -20.76
N ALA A 81 -8.56 11.71 -21.73
CA ALA A 81 -8.05 11.46 -23.07
C ALA A 81 -6.52 11.20 -23.08
N ALA A 82 -5.76 11.98 -22.31
CA ALA A 82 -4.31 11.78 -22.19
C ALA A 82 -3.96 10.46 -21.49
N LEU A 83 -4.70 10.09 -20.43
CA LEU A 83 -4.53 8.79 -19.76
C LEU A 83 -4.83 7.63 -20.72
N ALA A 84 -5.92 7.70 -21.50
CA ALA A 84 -6.26 6.69 -22.49
C ALA A 84 -5.19 6.52 -23.57
N LYS A 85 -4.66 7.63 -24.09
CA LYS A 85 -3.57 7.63 -25.08
C LYS A 85 -2.28 6.99 -24.55
N ASN A 86 -2.02 7.11 -23.25
CA ASN A 86 -0.77 6.67 -22.61
C ASN A 86 -0.94 5.48 -21.66
N LYS A 87 -2.07 4.78 -21.71
CA LYS A 87 -2.44 3.70 -20.79
C LYS A 87 -1.31 2.69 -20.60
N ASP A 88 -0.79 2.14 -21.69
CA ASP A 88 0.23 1.08 -21.64
C ASP A 88 1.55 1.56 -21.04
N LEU A 89 1.93 2.81 -21.32
CA LEU A 89 3.11 3.44 -20.72
C LEU A 89 2.95 3.57 -19.20
N LEU A 90 1.80 4.08 -18.75
CA LEU A 90 1.51 4.28 -17.33
C LEU A 90 1.41 2.95 -16.55
N LEU A 91 0.83 1.92 -17.16
CA LEU A 91 0.81 0.56 -16.59
C LEU A 91 2.22 -0.05 -16.57
N GLY A 92 3.03 0.17 -17.61
CA GLY A 92 4.44 -0.25 -17.62
C GLY A 92 5.29 0.45 -16.55
N MET A 93 5.01 1.72 -16.27
CA MET A 93 5.59 2.43 -15.11
C MET A 93 5.17 1.76 -13.80
N LEU A 94 3.90 1.43 -13.64
CA LEU A 94 3.41 0.75 -12.44
C LEU A 94 4.05 -0.64 -12.26
N ASP A 95 4.21 -1.41 -13.34
CA ASP A 95 4.90 -2.71 -13.31
C ASP A 95 6.38 -2.57 -12.94
N THR A 96 7.03 -1.50 -13.39
CA THR A 96 8.45 -1.26 -13.16
C THR A 96 8.74 -0.76 -11.75
N HIS A 97 7.89 0.12 -11.25
CA HIS A 97 8.11 0.86 -10.01
C HIS A 97 7.30 0.32 -8.84
N GLY A 98 6.24 -0.46 -9.06
CA GLY A 98 5.36 -1.00 -8.02
C GLY A 98 4.37 0.01 -7.43
N ALA A 99 4.65 1.30 -7.48
CA ALA A 99 3.71 2.36 -7.15
C ALA A 99 3.99 3.65 -7.93
N VAL A 100 2.93 4.31 -8.39
CA VAL A 100 2.97 5.57 -9.14
C VAL A 100 2.07 6.60 -8.48
N LEU A 101 2.64 7.73 -8.06
CA LEU A 101 1.92 8.87 -7.52
C LEU A 101 1.73 9.92 -8.62
N PHE A 102 0.48 10.18 -8.99
CA PHE A 102 0.07 11.22 -9.90
C PHE A 102 -0.24 12.50 -9.13
N ARG A 103 0.32 13.62 -9.56
CA ARG A 103 0.09 14.94 -8.96
C ARG A 103 -0.31 15.97 -9.99
N GLY A 104 -1.09 16.96 -9.54
CA GLY A 104 -1.54 18.08 -10.38
C GLY A 104 -2.76 17.76 -11.26
N LEU A 105 -3.54 16.75 -10.88
CA LEU A 105 -4.76 16.37 -11.60
C LEU A 105 -5.94 17.28 -11.22
N PRO A 106 -6.84 17.60 -12.15
CA PRO A 106 -8.02 18.41 -11.89
C PRO A 106 -9.17 17.59 -11.26
N LEU A 107 -8.89 16.81 -10.21
CA LEU A 107 -9.87 15.93 -9.55
C LEU A 107 -10.39 16.56 -8.26
N ALA A 108 -11.71 16.63 -8.10
CA ALA A 108 -12.34 17.18 -6.91
C ALA A 108 -13.16 16.16 -6.10
N ASP A 109 -13.65 15.09 -6.72
CA ASP A 109 -14.58 14.16 -6.09
C ASP A 109 -14.55 12.72 -6.65
N ALA A 110 -15.50 11.88 -6.21
CA ALA A 110 -15.59 10.48 -6.62
C ALA A 110 -15.88 10.28 -8.12
N PRO A 111 -16.81 11.01 -8.76
CA PRO A 111 -16.96 11.02 -10.22
C PRO A 111 -15.66 11.29 -10.98
N ASP A 112 -14.90 12.31 -10.58
CA ASP A 112 -13.62 12.64 -11.22
C ASP A 112 -12.61 11.51 -11.04
N PHE A 113 -12.54 10.93 -9.84
CA PHE A 113 -11.68 9.78 -9.57
C PHE A 113 -12.07 8.55 -10.41
N MET A 114 -13.37 8.32 -10.63
CA MET A 114 -13.82 7.27 -11.55
C MET A 114 -13.33 7.56 -12.98
N ALA A 115 -13.47 8.80 -13.44
CA ALA A 115 -13.00 9.22 -14.77
C ALA A 115 -11.47 9.08 -14.93
N PHE A 116 -10.69 9.23 -13.85
CA PHE A 116 -9.26 8.91 -13.83
C PHE A 116 -9.00 7.41 -14.01
N LEU A 117 -9.81 6.55 -13.38
CA LEU A 117 -9.60 5.10 -13.41
C LEU A 117 -10.09 4.42 -14.69
N GLU A 118 -11.11 4.99 -15.34
CA GLU A 118 -11.77 4.40 -16.51
C GLU A 118 -10.80 4.00 -17.63
N PRO A 119 -9.82 4.82 -18.05
CA PRO A 119 -8.91 4.45 -19.14
C PRO A 119 -8.01 3.25 -18.86
N PHE A 120 -7.86 2.84 -17.60
CA PHE A 120 -7.04 1.68 -17.26
C PHE A 120 -7.78 0.35 -17.50
N ASP A 121 -9.10 0.37 -17.70
CA ASP A 121 -9.97 -0.80 -17.89
C ASP A 121 -9.75 -1.90 -16.84
N PHE A 122 -9.56 -1.51 -15.58
CA PHE A 122 -9.41 -2.48 -14.50
C PHE A 122 -10.71 -3.24 -14.22
N GLU A 123 -10.55 -4.49 -13.79
CA GLU A 123 -11.68 -5.29 -13.32
C GLU A 123 -11.86 -5.12 -11.81
N TYR A 124 -13.05 -4.70 -11.38
CA TYR A 124 -13.37 -4.50 -9.98
C TYR A 124 -14.08 -5.72 -9.42
N GLY A 125 -13.48 -6.36 -8.40
CA GLY A 125 -14.02 -7.54 -7.75
C GLY A 125 -14.69 -7.25 -6.41
N ASP A 126 -15.48 -8.22 -5.94
CA ASP A 126 -16.10 -8.16 -4.63
C ASP A 126 -15.07 -8.26 -3.49
N TYR A 127 -15.27 -7.49 -2.41
CA TYR A 127 -14.41 -7.50 -1.22
C TYR A 127 -14.79 -8.64 -0.24
N ILE A 128 -14.72 -9.88 -0.71
CA ILE A 128 -15.08 -11.10 0.03
C ILE A 128 -13.94 -11.54 0.95
N GLY A 129 -14.26 -11.86 2.20
CA GLY A 129 -13.28 -12.23 3.24
C GLY A 129 -12.54 -11.04 3.84
N GLY A 130 -12.85 -9.81 3.42
CA GLY A 130 -12.21 -8.58 3.87
C GLY A 130 -12.28 -8.34 5.38
N GLY A 131 -11.20 -7.78 5.93
CA GLY A 131 -11.04 -7.52 7.36
C GLY A 131 -11.76 -6.24 7.82
N GLY A 132 -11.45 -5.14 7.13
CA GLY A 132 -11.92 -3.80 7.50
C GLY A 132 -13.23 -3.42 6.80
N PRO A 133 -14.11 -2.65 7.46
CA PRO A 133 -15.34 -2.15 6.85
C PRO A 133 -15.04 -1.21 5.67
N ARG A 134 -15.98 -1.16 4.72
CA ARG A 134 -15.94 -0.30 3.52
C ARG A 134 -17.33 0.31 3.33
N THR A 135 -17.42 1.62 3.09
CA THR A 135 -18.66 2.26 2.62
C THR A 135 -18.48 2.61 1.16
N ALA A 136 -19.37 2.08 0.33
CA ALA A 136 -19.44 2.43 -1.09
C ALA A 136 -19.80 3.91 -1.24
N VAL A 137 -19.11 4.59 -2.15
CA VAL A 137 -19.32 5.99 -2.48
C VAL A 137 -19.91 6.11 -3.89
N LEU A 138 -19.26 5.48 -4.88
CA LEU A 138 -19.70 5.49 -6.28
C LEU A 138 -19.11 4.29 -7.04
N GLY A 139 -19.94 3.40 -7.57
CA GLY A 139 -19.47 2.21 -8.30
C GLY A 139 -18.43 1.43 -7.47
N PRO A 140 -17.20 1.19 -7.98
CA PRO A 140 -16.16 0.48 -7.23
C PRO A 140 -15.45 1.33 -6.16
N ILE A 141 -15.75 2.62 -6.09
CA ILE A 141 -15.08 3.58 -5.19
C ILE A 141 -15.69 3.50 -3.79
N HIS A 142 -14.82 3.44 -2.79
CA HIS A 142 -15.18 3.35 -1.38
C HIS A 142 -14.24 4.17 -0.49
N ASN A 143 -14.63 4.38 0.77
CA ASN A 143 -13.74 4.98 1.76
C ASN A 143 -12.55 4.06 2.09
N SER A 144 -11.33 4.62 2.13
CA SER A 144 -10.10 3.85 2.36
C SER A 144 -9.95 3.24 3.76
N THR A 145 -10.66 3.74 4.79
CA THR A 145 -10.57 3.22 6.16
C THR A 145 -11.65 3.81 7.08
N PHE A 146 -12.00 3.06 8.13
CA PHE A 146 -12.81 3.51 9.28
C PHE A 146 -12.02 3.53 10.58
N THR A 147 -10.73 3.19 10.52
CA THR A 147 -9.87 3.17 11.69
C THR A 147 -9.83 4.58 12.30
N PRO A 148 -10.05 4.74 13.62
CA PRO A 148 -10.00 6.03 14.30
C PRO A 148 -8.76 6.84 13.96
N ALA A 149 -8.88 8.17 13.89
CA ALA A 149 -7.83 9.05 13.37
C ALA A 149 -6.51 8.99 14.17
N ASP A 150 -6.57 8.63 15.44
CA ASP A 150 -5.43 8.50 16.36
C ASP A 150 -4.66 7.18 16.23
N ARG A 151 -5.18 6.20 15.48
CA ARG A 151 -4.56 4.86 15.35
C ARG A 151 -3.72 4.72 14.09
N HIS A 152 -2.64 3.94 14.18
CA HIS A 152 -1.87 3.52 13.01
C HIS A 152 -2.51 2.28 12.35
N ILE A 153 -2.42 2.17 11.02
CA ILE A 153 -2.68 0.90 10.31
C ILE A 153 -1.32 0.37 9.84
N PRO A 154 -0.87 -0.81 10.31
CA PRO A 154 0.41 -1.38 9.93
C PRO A 154 0.53 -1.65 8.43
N PHE A 155 1.78 -1.78 7.96
CA PHE A 155 2.06 -2.18 6.58
C PHE A 155 1.46 -3.54 6.25
N HIS A 156 0.79 -3.60 5.10
CA HIS A 156 0.22 -4.83 4.58
C HIS A 156 0.09 -4.77 3.05
N HIS A 157 -0.02 -5.95 2.45
CA HIS A 157 -0.60 -6.13 1.14
C HIS A 157 -2.11 -6.36 1.32
N GLU A 158 -2.95 -5.74 0.48
CA GLU A 158 -4.40 -5.85 0.60
C GLU A 158 -4.81 -7.32 0.40
N LEU A 159 -5.56 -7.88 1.36
CA LEU A 159 -6.05 -9.27 1.36
C LEU A 159 -4.97 -10.37 1.28
N ALA A 160 -3.73 -10.12 1.72
CA ALA A 160 -2.65 -11.12 1.64
C ALA A 160 -2.84 -12.39 2.50
N TYR A 161 -3.88 -12.44 3.32
CA TYR A 161 -4.31 -13.62 4.08
C TYR A 161 -5.34 -14.49 3.35
N LEU A 162 -5.67 -14.18 2.09
CA LEU A 162 -6.58 -14.95 1.23
C LEU A 162 -5.85 -15.50 -0.01
N THR A 163 -6.45 -16.48 -0.68
CA THR A 163 -5.97 -16.97 -1.99
C THR A 163 -6.38 -16.08 -3.15
N LYS A 164 -7.46 -15.31 -2.98
CA LYS A 164 -7.94 -14.30 -3.92
C LYS A 164 -7.68 -12.93 -3.32
N TYR A 165 -6.82 -12.16 -3.98
CA TYR A 165 -6.41 -10.83 -3.58
C TYR A 165 -6.36 -9.92 -4.81
N PRO A 166 -6.58 -8.61 -4.64
CA PRO A 166 -6.52 -7.68 -5.76
C PRO A 166 -5.10 -7.55 -6.28
N THR A 167 -4.95 -7.29 -7.57
CA THR A 167 -3.64 -7.03 -8.16
C THR A 167 -3.28 -5.54 -8.12
N LYS A 168 -4.28 -4.65 -8.08
CA LYS A 168 -4.11 -3.19 -8.09
C LYS A 168 -4.94 -2.51 -7.00
N LEU A 169 -4.40 -1.42 -6.48
CA LEU A 169 -5.12 -0.48 -5.62
C LEU A 169 -4.94 0.93 -6.17
N ALA A 170 -5.96 1.75 -6.02
CA ALA A 170 -5.88 3.17 -6.29
C ALA A 170 -6.35 3.95 -5.05
N PHE A 171 -5.61 4.98 -4.65
CA PHE A 171 -5.98 5.89 -3.57
C PHE A 171 -6.05 7.32 -4.09
N PHE A 172 -7.15 8.02 -3.83
CA PHE A 172 -7.37 9.40 -4.25
C PHE A 172 -7.56 10.31 -3.03
N CYS A 173 -6.79 11.40 -2.98
CA CYS A 173 -6.95 12.41 -1.95
C CYS A 173 -7.99 13.46 -2.34
N GLN A 174 -9.21 13.26 -1.86
CA GLN A 174 -10.28 14.25 -1.98
C GLN A 174 -10.15 15.36 -0.92
N THR A 175 -9.75 15.02 0.31
CA THR A 175 -9.55 16.01 1.38
C THR A 175 -8.25 15.71 2.11
N LYS A 176 -7.30 16.64 1.99
CA LYS A 176 -5.99 16.53 2.63
C LYS A 176 -6.15 16.65 4.17
N PRO A 177 -5.50 15.77 4.95
CA PRO A 177 -5.45 15.90 6.41
C PRO A 177 -4.77 17.21 6.84
N GLN A 178 -5.23 17.80 7.94
CA GLN A 178 -4.61 19.00 8.51
C GLN A 178 -3.17 18.72 8.98
N LYS A 179 -2.94 17.55 9.59
CA LYS A 179 -1.62 17.09 10.00
C LYS A 179 -1.51 15.57 9.87
N ASN A 180 -0.34 15.10 9.41
CA ASN A 180 -0.03 13.68 9.18
C ASN A 180 -1.03 13.02 8.22
N GLY A 181 -1.43 11.76 8.46
CA GLY A 181 -2.44 11.06 7.65
C GLY A 181 -1.97 10.61 6.28
N GLU A 182 -0.66 10.52 6.09
CA GLU A 182 -0.06 9.91 4.91
C GLU A 182 -0.56 8.47 4.74
N THR A 183 -0.41 7.96 3.53
CA THR A 183 -0.47 6.53 3.24
C THR A 183 0.96 6.07 3.00
N PRO A 184 1.72 5.69 4.04
CA PRO A 184 3.08 5.21 3.83
C PRO A 184 3.08 3.99 2.93
N ILE A 185 4.13 3.84 2.14
CA ILE A 185 4.33 2.69 1.25
C ILE A 185 5.72 2.08 1.40
N LEU A 186 5.82 0.78 1.07
CA LEU A 186 7.05 0.00 1.06
C LEU A 186 7.17 -0.81 -0.22
N LEU A 187 8.40 -0.92 -0.74
CA LEU A 187 8.71 -1.83 -1.83
C LEU A 187 8.97 -3.22 -1.24
N SER A 188 8.06 -4.15 -1.47
CA SER A 188 8.02 -5.47 -0.85
C SER A 188 9.19 -6.37 -1.25
N THR A 189 9.75 -6.17 -2.46
CA THR A 189 10.95 -6.88 -2.90
C THR A 189 12.19 -6.48 -2.10
N ASN A 190 12.41 -5.17 -1.92
CA ASN A 190 13.49 -4.66 -1.09
C ASN A 190 13.31 -5.05 0.39
N LEU A 191 12.07 -5.05 0.89
CA LEU A 191 11.79 -5.55 2.24
C LEU A 191 12.21 -7.02 2.41
N TYR A 192 11.86 -7.89 1.46
CA TYR A 192 12.28 -9.29 1.49
C TYR A 192 13.82 -9.40 1.47
N GLU A 193 14.51 -8.66 0.60
CA GLU A 193 15.98 -8.65 0.52
C GLU A 193 16.62 -8.28 1.85
N ARG A 194 16.14 -7.22 2.52
CA ARG A 194 16.63 -6.80 3.83
C ARG A 194 16.37 -7.85 4.91
N ILE A 195 15.16 -8.38 5.00
CA ILE A 195 14.84 -9.42 5.98
C ILE A 195 15.69 -10.68 5.73
N ALA A 196 15.87 -11.09 4.47
CA ALA A 196 16.71 -12.24 4.13
C ALA A 196 18.19 -12.03 4.48
N ALA A 197 18.70 -10.80 4.40
CA ALA A 197 20.05 -10.46 4.81
C ALA A 197 20.22 -10.42 6.34
N GLU A 198 19.25 -9.88 7.07
CA GLU A 198 19.35 -9.63 8.51
C GLU A 198 18.79 -10.77 9.38
N ARG A 199 17.87 -11.57 8.85
CA ARG A 199 17.15 -12.68 9.49
C ARG A 199 16.98 -13.84 8.50
N SER A 200 18.09 -14.35 7.98
CA SER A 200 18.11 -15.36 6.91
C SER A 200 17.33 -16.65 7.24
N ALA A 201 17.43 -17.14 8.49
CA ALA A 201 16.69 -18.31 8.95
C ALA A 201 15.17 -18.06 8.94
N PHE A 202 14.73 -16.90 9.42
CA PHE A 202 13.32 -16.49 9.38
C PHE A 202 12.80 -16.41 7.95
N ALA A 203 13.51 -15.70 7.06
CA ALA A 203 13.14 -15.59 5.65
C ALA A 203 13.07 -16.96 4.96
N ALA A 204 13.99 -17.88 5.28
CA ALA A 204 13.98 -19.24 4.73
C ALA A 204 12.75 -20.03 5.21
N GLN A 205 12.41 -19.96 6.50
CA GLN A 205 11.22 -20.62 7.05
C GLN A 205 9.92 -20.07 6.45
N VAL A 206 9.82 -18.75 6.27
CA VAL A 206 8.66 -18.10 5.62
C VAL A 206 8.49 -18.58 4.17
N VAL A 207 9.59 -18.78 3.44
CA VAL A 207 9.55 -19.30 2.07
C VAL A 207 9.17 -20.79 2.03
N ASP A 208 9.78 -21.60 2.89
CA ASP A 208 9.64 -23.06 2.89
C ASP A 208 8.27 -23.48 3.41
N LYS A 209 7.84 -22.92 4.54
CA LYS A 209 6.65 -23.34 5.25
C LYS A 209 5.40 -22.56 4.84
N GLY A 210 5.55 -21.32 4.36
CA GLY A 210 4.42 -20.40 4.29
C GLY A 210 3.81 -20.12 5.67
N VAL A 211 2.55 -19.67 5.70
CA VAL A 211 1.84 -19.35 6.95
C VAL A 211 0.38 -19.79 6.94
N ILE A 212 -0.15 -20.10 8.12
CA ILE A 212 -1.58 -20.31 8.36
C ILE A 212 -2.12 -19.11 9.15
N TYR A 213 -3.24 -18.58 8.69
CA TYR A 213 -4.02 -17.56 9.39
C TYR A 213 -5.24 -18.21 10.04
N THR A 214 -5.45 -17.94 11.33
CA THR A 214 -6.73 -18.22 12.00
C THR A 214 -7.40 -16.91 12.33
N ARG A 215 -8.67 -16.77 11.98
CA ARG A 215 -9.50 -15.59 12.25
C ARG A 215 -10.78 -16.03 12.95
N VAL A 216 -11.15 -15.35 14.03
CA VAL A 216 -12.51 -15.45 14.59
C VAL A 216 -13.31 -14.22 14.15
N ILE A 217 -14.48 -14.43 13.58
CA ILE A 217 -15.33 -13.38 13.01
C ILE A 217 -16.66 -13.34 13.75
N ASP A 218 -16.89 -12.28 14.51
CA ASP A 218 -18.13 -12.09 15.26
C ASP A 218 -19.36 -12.06 14.34
N SER A 219 -20.54 -12.40 14.88
CA SER A 219 -21.82 -12.35 14.15
C SER A 219 -22.46 -10.97 14.11
N ALA A 220 -21.93 -10.03 14.88
CA ALA A 220 -22.35 -8.64 14.89
C ALA A 220 -21.24 -7.77 14.32
N ASP A 221 -21.60 -6.78 13.52
CA ASP A 221 -20.65 -5.73 13.16
C ASP A 221 -20.22 -5.01 14.43
N ALA A 222 -19.00 -4.48 14.40
CA ALA A 222 -18.48 -3.66 15.47
C ALA A 222 -19.47 -2.56 15.91
N SER A 223 -19.90 -2.58 17.16
CA SER A 223 -20.24 -1.36 17.90
C SER A 223 -18.97 -0.78 18.51
N ASP A 224 -18.90 0.55 18.63
CA ASP A 224 -17.83 1.37 19.22
C ASP A 224 -16.47 0.66 19.46
N GLY A 225 -15.54 0.83 18.52
CA GLY A 225 -14.11 0.58 18.73
C GLY A 225 -13.57 -0.78 18.26
N LYS A 226 -14.43 -1.74 17.86
CA LYS A 226 -13.99 -2.97 17.20
C LYS A 226 -13.63 -2.71 15.73
N LEU A 227 -12.44 -3.12 15.28
CA LEU A 227 -11.90 -2.86 13.94
C LEU A 227 -12.22 -3.96 12.91
N GLN A 228 -13.22 -4.80 13.16
CA GLN A 228 -13.53 -5.98 12.35
C GLN A 228 -15.01 -6.03 11.93
N ARG A 229 -15.24 -6.49 10.69
CA ARG A 229 -16.56 -6.80 10.13
C ARG A 229 -17.17 -8.07 10.75
N SER A 230 -18.50 -8.15 10.81
CA SER A 230 -19.22 -9.40 11.00
C SER A 230 -18.91 -10.41 9.90
N TRP A 231 -19.18 -11.70 10.13
CA TRP A 231 -19.04 -12.70 9.06
C TRP A 231 -20.03 -12.44 7.92
N GLN A 232 -21.19 -11.88 8.22
CA GLN A 232 -22.20 -11.54 7.22
C GLN A 232 -21.69 -10.43 6.30
N ALA A 233 -21.13 -9.37 6.86
CA ALA A 233 -20.51 -8.32 6.09
C ALA A 233 -19.27 -8.85 5.35
N ALA A 234 -18.37 -9.57 6.03
CA ALA A 234 -17.13 -10.09 5.45
C ALA A 234 -17.39 -11.00 4.24
N TYR A 235 -18.44 -11.82 4.26
CA TYR A 235 -18.78 -12.72 3.17
C TYR A 235 -19.98 -12.27 2.35
N GLY A 236 -20.63 -11.15 2.66
CA GLY A 236 -21.74 -10.58 1.90
C GLY A 236 -23.03 -11.42 1.91
N THR A 237 -23.36 -12.08 3.02
CA THR A 237 -24.53 -12.97 3.14
C THR A 237 -24.93 -13.23 4.57
N ASP A 238 -26.23 -13.45 4.83
CA ASP A 238 -26.75 -13.92 6.12
C ASP A 238 -26.90 -15.45 6.20
N ASP A 239 -26.53 -16.19 5.14
CA ASP A 239 -26.57 -17.65 5.09
C ASP A 239 -25.20 -18.25 5.42
N ARG A 240 -25.15 -19.08 6.46
CA ARG A 240 -23.94 -19.76 6.92
C ARG A 240 -23.31 -20.66 5.85
N ALA A 241 -24.11 -21.41 5.11
CA ALA A 241 -23.62 -22.32 4.07
C ALA A 241 -23.01 -21.53 2.91
N VAL A 242 -23.61 -20.39 2.54
CA VAL A 242 -23.06 -19.48 1.52
C VAL A 242 -21.77 -18.83 2.01
N ALA A 243 -21.72 -18.38 3.28
CA ALA A 243 -20.50 -17.83 3.88
C ALA A 243 -19.37 -18.87 3.91
N GLU A 244 -19.67 -20.11 4.27
CA GLU A 244 -18.71 -21.21 4.24
C GLU A 244 -18.16 -21.48 2.83
N ALA A 245 -19.05 -21.53 1.82
CA ALA A 245 -18.63 -21.72 0.43
C ALA A 245 -17.69 -20.60 -0.03
N ARG A 246 -18.01 -19.33 0.28
CA ARG A 246 -17.17 -18.16 -0.02
C ARG A 246 -15.86 -18.15 0.75
N ALA A 247 -15.85 -18.61 2.00
CA ALA A 247 -14.63 -18.76 2.79
C ALA A 247 -13.71 -19.83 2.20
N ARG A 248 -14.24 -21.00 1.79
CA ARG A 248 -13.46 -22.03 1.10
C ARG A 248 -12.89 -21.53 -0.24
N ASP A 249 -13.71 -20.82 -1.02
CA ASP A 249 -13.30 -20.22 -2.30
C ASP A 249 -12.18 -19.17 -2.15
N THR A 250 -12.06 -18.54 -0.97
CA THR A 250 -11.00 -17.58 -0.63
C THR A 250 -9.85 -18.18 0.20
N GLY A 251 -9.82 -19.50 0.38
CA GLY A 251 -8.66 -20.25 0.91
C GLY A 251 -8.82 -20.83 2.31
N ALA A 252 -10.04 -20.92 2.85
CA ALA A 252 -10.28 -21.59 4.13
C ALA A 252 -10.07 -23.11 4.03
N ALA A 253 -9.20 -23.65 4.88
CA ALA A 253 -9.02 -25.08 5.09
C ALA A 253 -10.07 -25.67 6.04
N SER A 254 -10.44 -24.91 7.08
CA SER A 254 -11.47 -25.31 8.02
C SER A 254 -12.29 -24.13 8.51
N ILE A 255 -13.54 -24.43 8.89
CA ILE A 255 -14.52 -23.47 9.38
C ILE A 255 -15.23 -24.10 10.56
N GLU A 256 -15.39 -23.33 11.63
CA GLU A 256 -16.08 -23.74 12.85
C GLU A 256 -17.01 -22.62 13.32
N TRP A 257 -18.26 -22.98 13.61
CA TRP A 257 -19.22 -22.08 14.24
C TRP A 257 -19.12 -22.20 15.76
N LEU A 258 -18.80 -21.10 16.42
CA LEU A 258 -18.68 -21.05 17.87
C LEU A 258 -20.06 -20.88 18.52
N GLU A 259 -20.17 -21.25 19.80
CA GLU A 259 -21.39 -21.08 20.59
C GLU A 259 -21.88 -19.62 20.62
N SER A 260 -20.94 -18.66 20.55
CA SER A 260 -21.24 -17.22 20.45
C SER A 260 -21.91 -16.81 19.14
N GLY A 261 -22.00 -17.71 18.16
CA GLY A 261 -22.43 -17.41 16.79
C GLY A 261 -21.32 -16.88 15.88
N ALA A 262 -20.09 -16.70 16.41
CA ALA A 262 -18.94 -16.31 15.62
C ALA A 262 -18.46 -17.44 14.69
N MET A 263 -17.85 -17.05 13.58
CA MET A 263 -17.25 -17.94 12.59
C MET A 263 -15.72 -17.96 12.77
N ARG A 264 -15.15 -19.10 13.15
CA ARG A 264 -13.70 -19.31 13.11
C ARG A 264 -13.31 -19.87 11.76
N VAL A 265 -12.33 -19.25 11.11
CA VAL A 265 -11.81 -19.64 9.81
C VAL A 265 -10.31 -19.87 9.93
N VAL A 266 -9.83 -21.02 9.48
CA VAL A 266 -8.39 -21.35 9.40
C VAL A 266 -8.05 -21.50 7.92
N SER A 267 -7.04 -20.77 7.44
CA SER A 267 -6.58 -20.89 6.05
C SER A 267 -5.80 -22.18 5.81
N HIS A 268 -5.67 -22.59 4.56
CA HIS A 268 -4.55 -23.46 4.18
C HIS A 268 -3.21 -22.76 4.46
N ALA A 269 -2.11 -23.50 4.46
CA ALA A 269 -0.78 -22.90 4.41
C ALA A 269 -0.65 -22.07 3.11
N LEU A 270 -0.53 -20.76 3.26
CA LEU A 270 -0.41 -19.82 2.15
C LEU A 270 1.07 -19.44 1.96
N PRO A 271 1.54 -19.27 0.71
CA PRO A 271 2.84 -18.67 0.45
C PRO A 271 2.92 -17.29 1.10
N ALA A 272 3.97 -17.09 1.91
CA ALA A 272 4.19 -15.87 2.67
C ALA A 272 5.35 -15.01 2.12
N ALA A 273 6.11 -15.55 1.17
CA ALA A 273 6.99 -14.79 0.30
C ALA A 273 6.76 -15.27 -1.14
N ARG A 274 6.23 -14.40 -2.00
CA ARG A 274 5.79 -14.75 -3.35
C ARG A 274 6.82 -14.30 -4.36
N ARG A 275 6.91 -14.98 -5.50
CA ARG A 275 7.71 -14.47 -6.64
C ARG A 275 6.81 -13.63 -7.52
N ASP A 276 7.27 -12.43 -7.84
CA ASP A 276 6.67 -11.65 -8.92
C ASP A 276 6.92 -12.39 -10.25
N PRO A 277 5.89 -12.73 -11.02
CA PRO A 277 6.05 -13.49 -12.27
C PRO A 277 6.77 -12.70 -13.37
N ARG A 278 6.79 -11.36 -13.31
CA ARG A 278 7.40 -10.48 -14.31
C ARG A 278 8.92 -10.44 -14.20
N VAL A 279 9.42 -10.37 -12.95
CA VAL A 279 10.85 -10.15 -12.67
C VAL A 279 11.51 -11.28 -11.85
N GLY A 280 10.73 -12.22 -11.32
CA GLY A 280 11.21 -13.37 -10.54
C GLY A 280 11.67 -13.04 -9.10
N ALA A 281 11.74 -11.76 -8.75
CA ALA A 281 12.09 -11.27 -7.41
C ALA A 281 11.03 -11.71 -6.39
N ARG A 282 11.47 -11.96 -5.15
CA ARG A 282 10.56 -12.33 -4.06
C ARG A 282 10.03 -11.09 -3.37
N THR A 283 8.73 -11.08 -3.08
CA THR A 283 8.00 -10.07 -2.31
C THR A 283 7.69 -10.63 -0.93
N TRP A 284 7.69 -9.79 0.10
CA TRP A 284 7.22 -10.11 1.46
C TRP A 284 5.68 -10.12 1.53
N PHE A 285 5.04 -10.87 0.64
CA PHE A 285 3.59 -10.92 0.49
C PHE A 285 2.93 -11.78 1.56
N ASN A 286 2.68 -11.19 2.72
CA ASN A 286 2.00 -11.79 3.85
C ASN A 286 1.40 -10.71 4.78
N ALA A 287 0.74 -11.15 5.84
CA ALA A 287 0.19 -10.33 6.90
C ALA A 287 0.78 -10.70 8.28
N ILE A 288 2.01 -11.21 8.33
CA ILE A 288 2.66 -11.64 9.59
C ILE A 288 2.74 -10.47 10.55
N VAL A 289 3.38 -9.35 10.15
CA VAL A 289 3.53 -8.17 11.02
C VAL A 289 2.18 -7.52 11.36
N LEU A 290 1.22 -7.55 10.44
CA LEU A 290 -0.12 -7.00 10.68
C LEU A 290 -0.90 -7.78 11.77
N LEU A 291 -0.79 -9.11 11.76
CA LEU A 291 -1.67 -10.00 12.51
C LEU A 291 -1.01 -10.70 13.69
N HIS A 292 0.31 -10.68 13.80
CA HIS A 292 1.01 -11.32 14.90
C HIS A 292 0.91 -10.47 16.18
N PRO A 293 0.52 -11.04 17.34
CA PRO A 293 0.30 -10.29 18.58
C PRO A 293 1.49 -9.43 19.02
N ALA A 294 2.72 -9.93 18.83
CA ALA A 294 3.95 -9.21 19.19
C ALA A 294 4.11 -7.84 18.49
N ALA A 295 3.54 -7.66 17.29
CA ALA A 295 3.64 -6.42 16.52
C ALA A 295 2.42 -5.50 16.67
N GLN A 296 1.36 -5.96 17.35
CA GLN A 296 0.13 -5.18 17.52
C GLN A 296 0.24 -4.26 18.73
N GLU A 297 -0.27 -3.04 18.58
CA GLU A 297 -0.38 -2.09 19.67
C GLU A 297 -1.41 -2.58 20.71
N ALA A 298 -1.20 -2.24 21.98
CA ALA A 298 -2.12 -2.60 23.03
C ALA A 298 -3.52 -2.02 22.76
N GLY A 299 -4.56 -2.86 22.80
CA GLY A 299 -5.94 -2.44 22.53
C GLY A 299 -6.31 -2.37 21.05
N THR A 300 -5.40 -2.74 20.14
CA THR A 300 -5.70 -2.90 18.70
C THR A 300 -5.76 -4.35 18.25
N GLN A 301 -5.67 -5.32 19.18
CA GLN A 301 -5.64 -6.74 18.83
C GLN A 301 -6.97 -7.17 18.21
N ALA A 302 -6.93 -7.52 16.94
CA ALA A 302 -8.00 -8.27 16.30
C ALA A 302 -7.83 -9.77 16.61
N PRO A 303 -8.90 -10.57 16.66
CA PRO A 303 -8.87 -12.00 16.99
C PRO A 303 -8.29 -12.84 15.85
N TRP A 304 -7.02 -12.58 15.54
CA TRP A 304 -6.23 -13.29 14.56
C TRP A 304 -5.05 -13.97 15.23
N THR A 305 -4.65 -15.10 14.65
CA THR A 305 -3.34 -15.69 14.90
C THR A 305 -2.69 -16.04 13.57
N VAL A 306 -1.36 -15.97 13.54
CA VAL A 306 -0.55 -16.37 12.40
C VAL A 306 0.57 -17.30 12.88
N THR A 307 0.71 -18.43 12.20
CA THR A 307 1.72 -19.46 12.47
C THR A 307 2.39 -19.84 11.17
N TYR A 308 3.51 -20.58 11.22
CA TYR A 308 4.03 -21.22 10.01
C TYR A 308 3.04 -22.24 9.44
N GLY A 309 3.21 -22.61 8.17
CA GLY A 309 2.31 -23.57 7.51
C GLY A 309 2.31 -24.98 8.10
N ASP A 310 3.28 -25.32 8.95
CA ASP A 310 3.30 -26.56 9.74
C ASP A 310 2.64 -26.40 11.13
N GLY A 311 2.10 -25.23 11.44
CA GLY A 311 1.47 -24.88 12.72
C GLY A 311 2.46 -24.46 13.82
N SER A 312 3.78 -24.49 13.56
CA SER A 312 4.76 -24.01 14.53
C SER A 312 4.67 -22.48 14.72
N PRO A 313 4.93 -21.95 15.94
CA PRO A 313 4.85 -20.52 16.19
C PRO A 313 5.97 -19.76 15.46
N ILE A 314 5.69 -18.50 15.10
CA ILE A 314 6.70 -17.56 14.61
C ILE A 314 7.29 -16.84 15.82
N ALA A 315 8.61 -16.69 15.88
CA ALA A 315 9.27 -16.05 17.03
C ALA A 315 8.97 -14.55 17.07
N ASP A 316 8.63 -14.02 18.25
CA ASP A 316 8.34 -12.60 18.47
C ASP A 316 9.49 -11.70 17.99
N ASP A 317 10.74 -12.08 18.28
CA ASP A 317 11.94 -11.32 17.90
C ASP A 317 12.09 -11.17 16.38
N ASP A 318 11.69 -12.18 15.60
CA ASP A 318 11.71 -12.12 14.13
C ASP A 318 10.63 -11.20 13.59
N VAL A 319 9.43 -11.25 14.17
CA VAL A 319 8.31 -10.37 13.81
C VAL A 319 8.66 -8.91 14.13
N LEU A 320 9.23 -8.66 15.31
CA LEU A 320 9.66 -7.33 15.75
C LEU A 320 10.81 -6.79 14.89
N ALA A 321 11.76 -7.64 14.50
CA ALA A 321 12.82 -7.26 13.57
C ALA A 321 12.26 -6.89 12.19
N ALA A 322 11.33 -7.67 11.65
CA ALA A 322 10.66 -7.35 10.39
C ALA A 322 9.90 -6.02 10.48
N LYS A 323 9.19 -5.77 11.59
CA LYS A 323 8.52 -4.48 11.84
C LYS A 323 9.52 -3.32 11.86
N ALA A 324 10.67 -3.46 12.52
CA ALA A 324 11.70 -2.43 12.55
C ALA A 324 12.25 -2.13 11.14
N ILE A 325 12.51 -3.15 10.33
CA ILE A 325 12.94 -2.99 8.93
C ILE A 325 11.86 -2.27 8.11
N MET A 326 10.58 -2.61 8.30
CA MET A 326 9.46 -1.89 7.66
C MET A 326 9.45 -0.41 8.05
N ASP A 327 9.63 -0.08 9.33
CA ASP A 327 9.68 1.30 9.82
C ASP A 327 10.88 2.08 9.24
N GLU A 328 12.01 1.42 8.99
CA GLU A 328 13.20 2.01 8.36
C GLU A 328 13.05 2.22 6.85
N GLU A 329 12.39 1.30 6.15
CA GLU A 329 12.24 1.36 4.69
C GLU A 329 11.08 2.24 4.23
N ARG A 330 10.23 2.69 5.16
CA ARG A 330 9.01 3.42 4.85
C ARG A 330 9.25 4.66 3.98
N ILE A 331 8.38 4.83 3.01
CA ILE A 331 8.25 6.03 2.19
C ILE A 331 6.95 6.73 2.55
N GLU A 332 7.05 8.01 2.86
CA GLU A 332 5.98 8.86 3.35
C GLU A 332 6.00 10.17 2.57
N PHE A 333 5.07 10.31 1.64
CA PHE A 333 4.79 11.58 0.97
C PHE A 333 3.55 12.23 1.57
N GLU A 334 3.55 13.56 1.62
CA GLU A 334 2.35 14.29 1.99
C GLU A 334 1.32 14.23 0.86
N TRP A 335 0.08 13.91 1.22
CA TRP A 335 -1.05 14.04 0.32
C TRP A 335 -1.26 15.49 -0.10
N ARG A 336 -1.70 15.67 -1.35
CA ARG A 336 -2.31 16.92 -1.86
C ARG A 336 -3.67 16.58 -2.44
N GLU A 337 -4.60 17.53 -2.36
CA GLU A 337 -5.90 17.36 -3.02
C GLU A 337 -5.67 17.17 -4.52
N GLY A 338 -6.39 16.21 -5.12
CA GLY A 338 -6.18 15.82 -6.51
C GLY A 338 -5.14 14.72 -6.72
N ASP A 339 -4.28 14.40 -5.73
CA ASP A 339 -3.28 13.35 -5.88
C ASP A 339 -3.97 11.97 -5.99
N VAL A 340 -3.45 11.13 -6.89
CA VAL A 340 -3.82 9.72 -7.00
C VAL A 340 -2.58 8.84 -6.88
N LEU A 341 -2.61 7.85 -5.99
CA LEU A 341 -1.59 6.80 -5.89
C LEU A 341 -2.15 5.51 -6.50
N LEU A 342 -1.53 5.03 -7.58
CA LEU A 342 -1.71 3.66 -8.07
C LEU A 342 -0.65 2.75 -7.45
N VAL A 343 -1.08 1.57 -7.00
CA VAL A 343 -0.25 0.59 -6.29
C VAL A 343 -0.42 -0.77 -6.96
N ASP A 344 0.68 -1.40 -7.31
CA ASP A 344 0.72 -2.82 -7.60
C ASP A 344 0.77 -3.59 -6.29
N ASN A 345 -0.32 -4.29 -5.98
CA ASN A 345 -0.48 -4.94 -4.68
C ASN A 345 0.49 -6.13 -4.51
N MET A 346 1.12 -6.66 -5.55
CA MET A 346 2.18 -7.68 -5.41
C MET A 346 3.50 -7.04 -4.97
N LEU A 347 3.83 -5.88 -5.54
CA LEU A 347 5.13 -5.22 -5.36
C LEU A 347 5.19 -4.28 -4.18
N ALA A 348 4.08 -3.65 -3.81
CA ALA A 348 4.06 -2.60 -2.81
C ALA A 348 3.08 -2.90 -1.67
N MET A 349 3.51 -2.55 -0.46
CA MET A 349 2.68 -2.55 0.75
C MET A 349 2.27 -1.13 1.07
N HIS A 350 1.13 -0.97 1.73
CA HIS A 350 0.65 0.32 2.23
C HIS A 350 0.30 0.25 3.71
N ALA A 351 0.31 1.41 4.35
CA ALA A 351 -0.06 1.63 5.74
C ALA A 351 -0.89 2.90 5.85
N ARG A 352 -1.22 3.30 7.08
CA ARG A 352 -1.81 4.61 7.35
C ARG A 352 -1.28 5.20 8.64
N ASN A 353 -0.78 6.44 8.56
CA ASN A 353 -0.40 7.19 9.76
C ASN A 353 -1.61 7.77 10.51
N PRO A 354 -1.53 7.92 11.84
CA PRO A 354 -2.45 8.76 12.59
C PRO A 354 -2.51 10.19 12.03
N PHE A 355 -3.63 10.88 12.23
CA PHE A 355 -3.85 12.22 11.68
C PHE A 355 -4.73 13.10 12.55
N ILE A 356 -4.71 14.39 12.27
CA ILE A 356 -5.58 15.41 12.88
C ILE A 356 -6.36 16.11 11.77
N GLY A 357 -7.62 16.44 12.08
CA GLY A 357 -8.51 17.17 11.19
C GLY A 357 -9.25 16.27 10.19
N PRO A 358 -10.04 16.88 9.28
CA PRO A 358 -10.74 16.14 8.24
C PRO A 358 -9.74 15.46 7.31
N ARG A 359 -10.04 14.22 6.90
CA ARG A 359 -9.24 13.45 5.93
C ARG A 359 -10.18 12.55 5.14
N LEU A 360 -10.17 12.70 3.82
CA LEU A 360 -10.95 11.83 2.93
C LEU A 360 -10.04 11.33 1.83
N ILE A 361 -9.64 10.06 1.98
CA ILE A 361 -8.96 9.30 0.93
C ILE A 361 -9.93 8.25 0.43
N LEU A 362 -10.32 8.34 -0.84
CA LEU A 362 -11.11 7.34 -1.53
C LEU A 362 -10.19 6.24 -2.07
N ALA A 363 -10.73 5.04 -2.22
CA ALA A 363 -10.00 3.90 -2.73
C ALA A 363 -10.81 3.12 -3.76
N ALA A 364 -10.11 2.48 -4.69
CA ALA A 364 -10.63 1.45 -5.57
C ALA A 364 -9.70 0.23 -5.51
N ILE A 365 -10.29 -0.96 -5.57
CA ILE A 365 -9.62 -2.25 -5.46
C ILE A 365 -9.91 -3.01 -6.75
N ALA A 366 -8.86 -3.40 -7.48
CA ALA A 366 -9.01 -3.90 -8.84
C ALA A 366 -8.03 -5.04 -9.17
N ASN A 367 -8.26 -5.69 -10.31
CA ASN A 367 -7.42 -6.75 -10.86
C ASN A 367 -6.79 -6.37 -12.19
#